data_AF-A0A177WS42-F1
#
_entry.id   AF-A0A177WS42-F1
#
_cell.length_a   1.000
_cell.length_b   1.000
_cell.length_c   1.000
_cell.angle_alpha   90.00
_cell.angle_beta   90.00
_cell.angle_gamma   90.00
#
_symmetry.space_group_name_H-M   'P 1'
#
loop_
_entity.id
_entity.type
_entity.pdbx_description
1 polymer ?
#
loop_
_entity_poly.entity_id
_entity_poly.type
_entity_poly.pdbx_seq_one_letter_code
_entity_poly.pdbx_strand_id
1 'polypeptide(L)'
;MLMESIGDEYNGISSTAVVKISGTRITGINLPVLAVEKKSAGLVGIGGNPDQGVFGIGYSSLSKHHSQTTAMDALYNNDVIPNNEISLQLCQYDMLQESFINIGNTDITAKCGTDGTSVAWVDSPSNDRHTVSCSLTYSDIFM
;
A
#
# COMPACT_ATOMS: atom_id res chain seq x y z
N MET A 1 0.47 -12.14 -16.22
CA MET A 1 -0.62 -11.15 -16.36
C MET A 1 0.01 -9.76 -16.22
N LEU A 2 -0.27 -8.85 -17.14
CA LEU A 2 0.43 -7.55 -17.26
C LEU A 2 0.06 -6.62 -16.11
N MET A 3 1.05 -6.13 -15.36
CA MET A 3 0.94 -4.88 -14.62
C MET A 3 1.24 -3.76 -15.61
N GLU A 4 0.24 -2.95 -15.94
CA GLU A 4 0.47 -1.69 -16.68
C GLU A 4 0.62 -0.57 -15.65
N SER A 5 1.85 -0.18 -15.36
CA SER A 5 2.14 1.18 -14.91
C SER A 5 2.68 1.92 -16.13
N ILE A 6 1.85 2.74 -16.79
CA ILE A 6 2.26 3.63 -17.89
C ILE A 6 3.19 2.92 -18.90
N GLY A 7 2.69 1.89 -19.59
CA GLY A 7 3.43 1.13 -20.59
C GLY A 7 3.51 -0.37 -20.27
N ASP A 8 3.79 -1.18 -21.29
CA ASP A 8 3.98 -2.64 -21.23
C ASP A 8 5.25 -3.05 -20.45
N GLU A 9 5.46 -2.49 -19.26
CA GLU A 9 6.73 -2.52 -18.55
C GLU A 9 6.98 -3.82 -17.77
N TYR A 10 5.92 -4.60 -17.49
CA TYR A 10 5.99 -5.80 -16.66
C TYR A 10 5.26 -6.99 -17.27
N ASN A 11 6.01 -8.03 -17.66
CA ASN A 11 5.45 -9.38 -17.76
C ASN A 11 5.69 -10.11 -16.44
N GLY A 12 4.65 -10.71 -15.89
CA GLY A 12 4.80 -11.49 -14.68
C GLY A 12 4.02 -12.80 -14.68
N ILE A 13 4.54 -13.76 -13.92
CA ILE A 13 3.92 -15.03 -13.63
C ILE A 13 3.22 -14.91 -12.28
N SER A 14 1.96 -15.31 -12.25
CA SER A 14 1.18 -15.43 -11.02
C SER A 14 1.67 -16.59 -10.19
N SER A 15 1.83 -16.39 -8.89
CA SER A 15 1.97 -17.48 -7.94
C SER A 15 1.42 -17.07 -6.58
N THR A 16 1.46 -18.01 -5.64
CA THR A 16 1.31 -17.71 -4.21
C THR A 16 2.64 -17.98 -3.52
N ALA A 17 2.98 -17.18 -2.51
CA ALA A 17 4.23 -17.33 -1.78
C ALA A 17 4.07 -17.07 -0.28
N VAL A 18 5.08 -17.49 0.48
CA VAL A 18 5.27 -17.00 1.85
C VAL A 18 5.99 -15.66 1.76
N VAL A 19 5.38 -14.60 2.29
CA VAL A 19 5.93 -13.25 2.26
C VAL A 19 6.08 -12.74 3.69
N LYS A 20 7.30 -12.34 4.04
CA LYS A 20 7.62 -11.69 5.31
C LYS A 20 7.78 -10.19 5.07
N ILE A 21 7.05 -9.37 5.81
CA ILE A 21 7.22 -7.92 5.75
C ILE A 21 8.35 -7.54 6.72
N SER A 22 9.50 -7.17 6.14
CA SER A 22 10.70 -6.79 6.89
C SER A 22 10.40 -5.69 7.94
N GLY A 23 11.04 -5.80 9.10
CA GLY A 23 10.81 -4.88 10.22
C GLY A 23 9.54 -5.15 11.03
N THR A 24 8.75 -6.19 10.67
CA THR A 24 7.53 -6.57 11.37
C THR A 24 7.52 -8.06 11.74
N ARG A 25 6.49 -8.49 12.49
CA ARG A 25 6.19 -9.91 12.73
C ARG A 25 5.26 -10.51 11.66
N ILE A 26 4.82 -9.71 10.68
CA ILE A 26 3.84 -10.12 9.67
C ILE A 26 4.52 -11.09 8.69
N THR A 27 4.01 -12.32 8.70
CA THR A 27 4.36 -13.36 7.73
C THR A 27 3.07 -13.91 7.15
N GLY A 28 2.78 -13.55 5.90
CA GLY A 28 1.64 -14.10 5.19
C GLY A 28 2.02 -15.38 4.46
N ILE A 29 1.17 -16.40 4.58
CA ILE A 29 1.31 -17.66 3.86
C ILE A 29 0.31 -17.65 2.70
N ASN A 30 0.74 -18.17 1.54
CA ASN A 30 -0.06 -18.21 0.31
C ASN A 30 -0.54 -16.82 -0.16
N LEU A 31 0.26 -15.77 0.06
CA LEU A 31 -0.07 -14.45 -0.46
C LEU A 31 0.03 -14.42 -1.98
N PRO A 32 -0.90 -13.76 -2.69
CA PRO A 32 -0.82 -13.58 -4.13
C PRO A 32 0.41 -12.74 -4.48
N VAL A 33 1.27 -13.27 -5.34
CA VAL A 33 2.50 -12.61 -5.79
C VAL A 33 2.54 -12.62 -7.32
N LEU A 34 2.98 -11.50 -7.88
CA LEU A 34 3.36 -11.41 -9.28
C LEU A 34 4.88 -11.36 -9.36
N ALA A 35 5.50 -12.49 -9.75
CA ALA A 35 6.91 -12.50 -10.06
C ALA A 35 7.11 -11.85 -11.42
N VAL A 36 7.74 -10.68 -11.45
CA VAL A 36 7.91 -9.89 -12.66
C VAL A 36 9.29 -10.08 -13.29
N GLU A 37 9.32 -10.23 -14.61
CA GLU A 37 10.54 -10.11 -15.40
C GLU A 37 10.65 -8.66 -15.91
N LYS A 38 11.80 -8.03 -15.65
CA LYS A 38 12.07 -6.64 -16.03
C LYS A 38 12.12 -6.50 -17.55
N LYS A 39 11.23 -5.68 -18.13
CA LYS A 39 11.25 -5.35 -19.57
C LYS A 39 11.81 -3.96 -19.91
N SER A 40 11.85 -3.05 -18.94
CA SER A 40 12.31 -1.65 -19.13
C SER A 40 13.36 -1.28 -18.08
N ALA A 41 14.31 -0.41 -18.43
CA ALA A 41 15.40 0.02 -17.54
C ALA A 41 14.93 0.91 -16.38
N GLY A 42 13.82 1.64 -16.53
CA GLY A 42 13.39 2.73 -15.66
C GLY A 42 12.24 2.39 -14.70
N LEU A 43 12.35 1.29 -13.96
CA LEU A 43 11.28 0.86 -13.04
C LEU A 43 11.41 1.52 -11.66
N VAL A 44 10.37 2.24 -11.26
CA VAL A 44 10.25 2.77 -9.89
C VAL A 44 9.94 1.62 -8.94
N GLY A 45 10.75 1.46 -7.88
CA GLY A 45 10.49 0.51 -6.78
C GLY A 45 11.08 -0.90 -6.95
N ILE A 46 11.57 -1.30 -8.12
CA ILE A 46 12.24 -2.60 -8.34
C ILE A 46 13.54 -2.39 -9.14
N GLY A 47 14.64 -2.27 -8.41
CA GLY A 47 15.99 -2.00 -8.93
C GLY A 47 16.79 -3.23 -9.34
N GLY A 48 16.15 -4.42 -9.43
CA GLY A 48 16.81 -5.68 -9.79
C GLY A 48 17.44 -6.43 -8.61
N ASN A 49 17.22 -5.99 -7.37
CA ASN A 49 17.55 -6.78 -6.18
C ASN A 49 16.35 -7.70 -5.85
N PRO A 50 16.56 -9.02 -5.60
CA PRO A 50 15.49 -9.95 -5.24
C PRO A 50 14.69 -9.56 -3.98
N ASP A 51 15.26 -8.72 -3.10
CA ASP A 51 14.59 -8.26 -1.88
C ASP A 51 13.72 -7.01 -2.09
N GLN A 52 13.59 -6.53 -3.34
CA GLN A 52 12.78 -5.38 -3.71
C GLN A 52 11.46 -5.81 -4.36
N GLY A 53 10.40 -5.09 -4.05
CA GLY A 53 9.07 -5.36 -4.59
C GLY A 53 8.11 -4.23 -4.30
N VAL A 54 6.91 -4.33 -4.88
CA VAL A 54 5.81 -3.42 -4.63
C VAL A 54 4.73 -4.17 -3.85
N PHE A 55 4.35 -3.62 -2.69
CA PHE A 55 3.23 -4.13 -1.91
C PHE A 55 1.96 -3.36 -2.30
N GLY A 56 1.06 -4.00 -3.05
CA GLY A 56 -0.17 -3.39 -3.51
C GLY A 56 -1.24 -3.32 -2.41
N ILE A 57 -1.74 -2.12 -2.14
CA ILE A 57 -2.78 -1.84 -1.12
C ILE A 57 -4.12 -1.40 -1.71
N GLY A 58 -4.25 -1.47 -3.04
CA GLY A 58 -5.47 -1.11 -3.75
C GLY A 58 -6.51 -2.22 -3.73
N TYR A 59 -7.74 -1.89 -4.11
CA TYR A 59 -8.84 -2.84 -4.23
C TYR A 59 -8.59 -3.88 -5.32
N SER A 60 -9.18 -5.08 -5.14
CA SER A 60 -9.08 -6.18 -6.11
C SER A 60 -9.64 -5.81 -7.50
N SER A 61 -10.61 -4.90 -7.57
CA SER A 61 -11.17 -4.38 -8.83
C SER A 61 -10.16 -3.66 -9.72
N LEU A 62 -9.09 -3.11 -9.13
CA LEU A 62 -7.98 -2.49 -9.86
C LEU A 62 -6.97 -3.50 -10.37
N SER A 63 -7.06 -4.74 -9.90
CA SER A 63 -6.16 -5.80 -10.30
C SER A 63 -6.57 -6.31 -11.67
N LYS A 64 -5.67 -6.19 -12.64
CA LYS A 64 -5.76 -6.96 -13.89
C LYS A 64 -5.46 -8.44 -13.68
N HIS A 65 -5.17 -8.87 -12.44
CA HIS A 65 -4.81 -10.23 -12.09
C HIS A 65 -6.03 -11.15 -11.89
N HIS A 66 -5.90 -12.44 -12.18
CA HIS A 66 -6.97 -13.44 -12.04
C HIS A 66 -7.38 -13.71 -10.59
N SER A 67 -6.49 -13.46 -9.63
CA SER A 67 -6.81 -13.57 -8.20
C SER A 67 -7.68 -12.39 -7.76
N GLN A 68 -8.89 -12.69 -7.31
CA GLN A 68 -9.80 -11.70 -6.73
C GLN A 68 -9.43 -11.30 -5.29
N THR A 69 -8.52 -12.03 -4.65
CA THR A 69 -8.07 -11.75 -3.28
C THR A 69 -6.81 -10.89 -3.30
N THR A 70 -6.82 -9.77 -2.58
CA THR A 70 -5.64 -8.91 -2.40
C THR A 70 -4.70 -9.45 -1.33
N ALA A 71 -3.46 -8.95 -1.28
CA ALA A 71 -2.54 -9.31 -0.18
C ALA A 71 -3.08 -8.90 1.19
N MET A 72 -3.76 -7.74 1.27
CA MET A 72 -4.39 -7.27 2.51
C MET A 72 -5.53 -8.17 2.97
N ASP A 73 -6.43 -8.54 2.05
CA ASP A 73 -7.54 -9.46 2.37
C ASP A 73 -7.01 -10.83 2.80
N ALA A 74 -5.96 -11.33 2.14
CA ALA A 74 -5.34 -12.60 2.50
C ALA A 74 -4.65 -12.55 3.87
N LEU A 75 -4.01 -11.43 4.24
CA LEU A 75 -3.44 -11.26 5.58
C LEU A 75 -4.52 -11.21 6.65
N TYR A 76 -5.59 -10.46 6.41
CA TYR A 76 -6.69 -10.30 7.36
C TYR A 76 -7.50 -11.58 7.55
N ASN A 77 -7.93 -12.21 6.45
CA ASN A 77 -8.78 -13.42 6.51
C ASN A 77 -8.05 -14.66 7.05
N ASN A 78 -6.72 -14.63 7.10
CA ASN A 78 -5.89 -15.68 7.71
C ASN A 78 -5.41 -15.31 9.12
N ASP A 79 -6.03 -14.31 9.76
CA ASP A 79 -5.74 -13.86 11.12
C ASP A 79 -4.27 -13.42 11.34
N VAL A 80 -3.56 -13.03 10.26
CA VAL A 80 -2.17 -12.57 10.35
C VAL A 80 -2.11 -11.12 10.84
N ILE A 81 -3.10 -10.33 10.48
CA ILE A 81 -3.28 -8.95 10.96
C ILE A 81 -4.67 -8.81 11.60
N PRO A 82 -4.81 -8.00 12.66
CA PRO A 82 -6.07 -7.93 13.41
C PRO A 82 -7.14 -7.10 12.70
N ASN A 83 -6.77 -6.18 11.81
CA ASN A 83 -7.69 -5.33 11.05
C ASN A 83 -7.30 -5.29 9.58
N ASN A 84 -8.26 -5.18 8.67
CA ASN A 84 -7.99 -4.95 7.24
C ASN A 84 -7.75 -3.45 6.97
N GLU A 85 -6.72 -2.90 7.61
CA GLU A 85 -6.46 -1.46 7.63
C GLU A 85 -4.97 -1.17 7.41
N ILE A 86 -4.70 -0.01 6.82
CA ILE A 86 -3.36 0.55 6.70
C ILE A 86 -3.41 2.01 7.11
N SER A 87 -2.46 2.43 7.95
CA SER A 87 -2.21 3.85 8.16
C SER A 87 -0.82 4.23 7.66
N LEU A 88 -0.74 5.40 7.02
CA LEU A 88 0.49 6.00 6.56
C LEU A 88 0.73 7.26 7.38
N GLN A 89 1.89 7.32 8.02
CA GLN A 89 2.33 8.50 8.74
C GLN A 89 3.56 9.06 8.04
N LEU A 90 3.38 10.24 7.45
CA LEU A 90 4.41 10.97 6.71
C LEU A 90 4.89 12.15 7.55
N CYS A 91 6.14 12.11 8.00
CA CYS A 91 6.72 13.18 8.82
C CYS A 91 7.31 14.31 7.95
N GLN A 92 7.51 15.46 8.58
CA GLN A 92 8.25 16.58 8.00
C GLN A 92 9.72 16.20 7.71
N TYR A 93 10.39 17.02 6.91
CA TYR A 93 11.74 16.73 6.37
C TYR A 93 12.80 16.45 7.43
N ASP A 94 12.73 17.13 8.57
CA ASP A 94 13.63 16.96 9.71
C ASP A 94 13.39 15.65 10.48
N MET A 95 12.22 15.04 10.33
CA MET A 95 11.77 13.84 11.04
C MET A 95 11.46 12.67 10.09
N LEU A 96 11.97 12.67 8.85
CA LEU A 96 11.62 11.67 7.83
C LEU A 96 11.77 10.21 8.30
N GLN A 97 12.79 9.92 9.12
CA GLN A 97 13.07 8.58 9.66
C GLN A 97 12.00 8.08 10.64
N GLU A 98 11.16 8.97 11.15
CA GLU A 98 10.02 8.60 12.01
C GLU A 98 8.77 8.23 11.20
N SER A 99 8.77 8.50 9.89
CA SER A 99 7.67 8.11 8.99
C SER A 99 7.55 6.59 8.94
N PHE A 100 6.32 6.08 8.86
CA PHE A 100 6.11 4.64 8.81
C PHE A 100 4.77 4.28 8.19
N ILE A 101 4.65 3.01 7.83
CA ILE A 101 3.42 2.37 7.38
C ILE A 101 3.05 1.35 8.46
N ASN A 102 1.82 1.43 8.97
CA ASN A 102 1.26 0.47 9.91
C ASN A 102 0.22 -0.38 9.18
N ILE A 103 0.50 -1.68 9.08
CA ILE A 103 -0.37 -2.66 8.42
C ILE A 103 -1.08 -3.44 9.52
N GLY A 104 -2.41 -3.46 9.48
CA GLY A 104 -3.23 -4.07 10.51
C GLY A 104 -3.68 -3.14 11.62
N ASN A 105 -3.28 -1.87 11.57
CA ASN A 105 -3.56 -0.85 12.58
C ASN A 105 -3.30 -1.36 14.01
N THR A 106 -2.09 -1.89 14.25
CA THR A 106 -1.83 -2.67 15.46
C THR A 106 -1.59 -1.82 16.70
N ASP A 107 -1.07 -0.59 16.56
CA ASP A 107 -0.85 0.36 17.66
C ASP A 107 -0.95 1.82 17.19
N ILE A 108 -1.59 2.69 17.99
CA ILE A 108 -1.45 4.15 17.88
C ILE A 108 -0.12 4.53 18.52
N THR A 109 0.85 4.95 17.72
CA THR A 109 2.16 5.38 18.22
C THR A 109 2.34 6.87 17.93
N ALA A 110 2.64 7.64 18.98
CA ALA A 110 3.04 9.04 18.86
C ALA A 110 4.32 9.14 18.00
N LYS A 111 4.20 9.72 16.80
CA LYS A 111 5.30 9.95 15.86
C LYS A 111 5.13 11.28 15.12
N CYS A 112 6.18 11.76 14.48
CA CYS A 112 6.19 13.05 13.78
C CYS A 112 5.76 14.23 14.66
N GLY A 113 6.04 14.18 15.97
CA GLY A 113 5.58 15.20 16.92
C GLY A 113 4.07 15.22 17.19
N THR A 114 3.32 14.19 16.77
CA THR A 114 1.89 14.00 17.07
C THR A 114 1.72 12.95 18.15
N ASP A 115 0.57 12.96 18.83
CA ASP A 115 0.18 11.89 19.77
C ASP A 115 -0.40 10.64 19.08
N GLY A 116 -0.40 10.63 17.73
CA GLY A 116 -0.93 9.55 16.91
C GLY A 116 -2.46 9.57 16.76
N THR A 117 -3.17 10.51 17.38
CA THR A 117 -4.62 10.61 17.25
C THR A 117 -5.02 11.11 15.85
N SER A 118 -6.01 10.46 15.25
CA SER A 118 -6.55 10.91 13.96
C SER A 118 -7.31 12.22 14.14
N VAL A 119 -6.96 13.21 13.31
CA VAL A 119 -7.56 14.55 13.36
C VAL A 119 -8.84 14.63 12.53
N ALA A 120 -9.02 13.73 11.56
CA ALA A 120 -10.20 13.66 10.71
C ALA A 120 -10.39 12.26 10.12
N TRP A 121 -11.65 11.84 10.00
CA TRP A 121 -12.05 10.67 9.24
C TRP A 121 -12.86 11.13 8.04
N VAL A 122 -12.52 10.62 6.86
CA VAL A 122 -13.23 10.95 5.62
C VAL A 122 -13.61 9.66 4.92
N ASP A 123 -14.89 9.54 4.58
CA ASP A 123 -15.39 8.39 3.84
C ASP A 123 -14.94 8.45 2.39
N SER A 124 -14.44 7.33 1.87
CA SER A 124 -14.17 7.19 0.43
C SER A 124 -15.49 7.12 -0.32
N PRO A 125 -15.76 8.01 -1.30
CA PRO A 125 -17.01 8.00 -2.06
C PRO A 125 -17.14 6.79 -2.99
N SER A 126 -16.03 6.10 -3.27
CA SER A 126 -15.98 4.95 -4.17
C SER A 126 -15.33 3.73 -3.50
N ASN A 127 -15.85 2.54 -3.80
CA ASN A 127 -15.32 1.27 -3.28
C ASN A 127 -14.27 0.62 -4.20
N ASP A 128 -13.92 1.24 -5.32
CA ASP A 128 -12.95 0.73 -6.29
C ASP A 128 -11.59 1.42 -6.20
N ARG A 129 -11.50 2.58 -5.53
CA ARG A 129 -10.28 3.37 -5.33
C ARG A 129 -10.32 4.08 -3.99
N HIS A 130 -9.13 4.27 -3.41
CA HIS A 130 -8.94 5.16 -2.26
C HIS A 130 -9.06 6.60 -2.76
N THR A 131 -10.22 7.24 -2.54
CA THR A 131 -10.47 8.61 -3.01
C THR A 131 -11.03 9.47 -1.88
N VAL A 132 -10.83 10.78 -1.99
CA VAL A 132 -11.35 11.78 -1.06
C VAL A 132 -11.98 12.90 -1.87
N SER A 133 -13.18 13.33 -1.46
CA SER A 133 -13.85 14.49 -2.04
C SER A 133 -13.38 15.76 -1.35
N CYS A 134 -12.86 16.72 -2.13
CA CYS A 134 -12.43 18.02 -1.64
C CYS A 134 -13.35 19.14 -2.17
N SER A 135 -13.76 20.06 -1.31
CA SER A 135 -14.46 21.29 -1.70
C SER A 135 -13.54 22.50 -1.52
N LEU A 136 -13.47 23.37 -2.52
CA LEU A 136 -12.76 24.64 -2.42
C LEU A 136 -13.73 25.75 -2.00
N THR A 137 -13.36 26.51 -0.96
CA THR A 137 -14.00 27.78 -0.63
C THR A 137 -13.12 28.93 -1.12
N TYR A 138 -13.63 29.71 -2.07
CA TYR A 138 -12.94 30.87 -2.68
C TYR A 138 -12.96 32.11 -1.76
N SER A 139 -12.46 32.00 -0.52
CA SER A 139 -12.29 33.17 0.36
C SER A 139 -10.90 33.79 0.32
N ASP A 140 -9.87 33.08 -0.15
CA ASP A 140 -8.46 33.49 0.09
C ASP A 140 -7.59 33.61 -1.18
N ILE A 141 -8.19 33.76 -2.37
CA ILE A 141 -7.45 33.93 -3.65
C ILE A 141 -7.24 35.41 -4.03
N PHE A 142 -7.70 36.36 -3.20
CA PHE A 142 -7.40 37.79 -3.37
C PHE A 142 -6.86 38.41 -2.07
N MET A 143 -5.55 38.28 -1.84
CA MET A 143 -4.74 39.21 -1.05
C MET A 143 -3.37 39.38 -1.71
#